data_AF-A0A328LAR4-F1
#
_entry.id   AF-A0A328LAR4-F1
#
_cell.length_a   1.000
_cell.length_b   1.000
_cell.length_c   1.000
_cell.angle_alpha   90.00
_cell.angle_beta   90.00
_cell.angle_gamma   90.00
#
_symmetry.space_group_name_H-M   'P 1'
#
loop_
_entity.id
_entity.type
_entity.pdbx_description
1 polymer ?
#
loop_
_entity_poly.entity_id
_entity_poly.type
_entity_poly.pdbx_seq_one_letter_code
_entity_poly.pdbx_strand_id
1 'polypeptide(L)'
;MKIEELIKLLKGNTAKVVGKEIGICDKRLLRGLKNAGYEYSKKSDIGWHFAGQGEAPLKKDIREFIAIADNAKVATTDDVLTKKDVSELRKIQSEWVSIKSAVNTLMQEKEKSSSPKNTSPIHSLQERIRESGSKEKVSRTVYLDKETCTELGTFEDVHRLNRDDIIEAALREFFKKHKV
;
A
#
# COMPACT_ATOMS: atom_id res chain seq x y z
N MET A 1 -19.55 11.25 -14.95
CA MET A 1 -18.99 10.61 -16.16
C MET A 1 -19.83 9.40 -16.50
N LYS A 2 -20.26 9.25 -17.76
CA LYS A 2 -21.06 8.10 -18.19
C LYS A 2 -20.22 6.83 -18.23
N ILE A 3 -20.85 5.69 -17.93
CA ILE A 3 -20.17 4.39 -17.91
C ILE A 3 -19.63 4.00 -19.29
N GLU A 4 -20.35 4.31 -20.37
CA GLU A 4 -19.89 4.04 -21.74
C GLU A 4 -18.58 4.76 -22.11
N GLU A 5 -18.43 6.01 -21.69
CA GLU A 5 -17.24 6.84 -21.92
C GLU A 5 -16.08 6.36 -21.04
N LEU A 6 -16.39 6.01 -19.79
CA LEU A 6 -15.44 5.47 -18.85
C LEU A 6 -14.81 4.15 -19.34
N ILE A 7 -15.61 3.24 -19.89
CA ILE A 7 -15.11 1.96 -20.41
C ILE A 7 -14.19 2.19 -21.62
N LYS A 8 -14.52 3.15 -22.50
CA LYS A 8 -13.65 3.53 -23.62
C LYS A 8 -12.30 4.08 -23.12
N LEU A 9 -12.31 4.93 -22.10
CA LEU A 9 -11.08 5.47 -21.50
C LEU A 9 -10.23 4.36 -20.85
N LEU A 10 -10.87 3.40 -20.17
CA LEU A 10 -10.19 2.28 -19.50
C LEU A 10 -9.60 1.24 -20.46
N LYS A 11 -10.02 1.20 -21.72
CA LYS A 11 -9.38 0.34 -22.75
C LYS A 11 -7.98 0.84 -23.12
N GLY A 12 -7.71 2.14 -23.02
CA GLY A 12 -6.42 2.75 -23.35
C GLY A 12 -5.60 3.24 -22.14
N ASN A 13 -6.20 3.32 -20.96
CA ASN A 13 -5.59 3.91 -19.77
C ASN A 13 -5.82 3.08 -18.51
N THR A 14 -4.93 3.24 -17.53
CA THR A 14 -5.12 2.62 -16.21
C THR A 14 -6.21 3.34 -15.40
N ALA A 15 -6.89 2.60 -14.52
CA ALA A 15 -7.89 3.15 -13.61
C ALA A 15 -7.36 4.30 -12.72
N LYS A 16 -6.04 4.36 -12.49
CA LYS A 16 -5.38 5.44 -11.77
C LYS A 16 -5.37 6.75 -12.55
N VAL A 17 -5.09 6.68 -13.86
CA VAL A 17 -5.09 7.85 -14.76
C VAL A 17 -6.51 8.36 -14.95
N VAL A 18 -7.43 7.47 -15.33
CA VAL A 18 -8.85 7.80 -15.54
C VAL A 18 -9.49 8.31 -14.25
N GLY A 19 -9.18 7.69 -13.10
CA GLY A 19 -9.62 8.15 -11.80
C GLY A 19 -9.17 9.58 -11.47
N LYS A 20 -7.90 9.92 -11.74
CA LYS A 20 -7.37 11.27 -11.52
C LYS A 20 -8.09 12.32 -12.37
N GLU A 21 -8.41 11.99 -13.61
CA GLU A 21 -9.13 12.87 -14.54
C GLU A 21 -10.54 13.22 -14.04
N ILE A 22 -11.22 12.25 -13.41
CA ILE A 22 -12.60 12.44 -12.91
C ILE A 22 -12.70 12.80 -11.42
N GLY A 23 -11.55 12.95 -10.75
CA GLY A 23 -11.46 13.24 -9.32
C GLY A 23 -11.85 12.09 -8.39
N ILE A 24 -11.69 10.83 -8.81
CA ILE A 24 -12.07 9.63 -8.06
C ILE A 24 -10.85 8.72 -7.92
N CYS A 25 -10.58 8.21 -6.71
CA CYS A 25 -9.49 7.24 -6.57
C CYS A 25 -9.78 5.94 -7.34
N ASP A 26 -8.74 5.35 -7.91
CA ASP A 26 -8.78 4.09 -8.67
C ASP A 26 -9.62 3.01 -7.97
N LYS A 27 -9.41 2.79 -6.67
CA LYS A 27 -10.16 1.78 -5.89
C LYS A 27 -11.65 2.05 -5.86
N ARG A 28 -12.09 3.31 -5.71
CA ARG A 28 -13.51 3.68 -5.72
C ARG A 28 -14.11 3.53 -7.11
N LEU A 29 -13.36 3.90 -8.14
CA LEU A 29 -13.77 3.76 -9.53
C LEU A 29 -14.03 2.29 -9.90
N LEU A 30 -13.07 1.41 -9.60
CA LEU A 30 -13.21 -0.03 -9.89
C LEU A 30 -14.34 -0.67 -9.08
N ARG A 31 -14.56 -0.22 -7.84
CA ARG A 31 -15.69 -0.66 -7.01
C ARG A 31 -17.03 -0.20 -7.60
N GLY A 32 -17.12 1.04 -8.07
CA GLY A 32 -18.30 1.56 -8.76
C GLY A 32 -18.66 0.73 -10.00
N LEU A 33 -17.66 0.30 -10.77
CA LEU A 33 -17.88 -0.56 -11.94
C LEU A 33 -18.44 -1.92 -11.55
N LYS A 34 -17.90 -2.55 -10.50
CA LYS A 34 -18.45 -3.81 -9.96
C LYS A 34 -19.89 -3.64 -9.47
N ASN A 35 -20.18 -2.55 -8.75
CA ASN A 35 -21.53 -2.24 -8.28
C ASN A 35 -22.51 -1.98 -9.44
N ALA A 36 -22.02 -1.45 -10.55
CA ALA A 36 -22.79 -1.29 -11.78
C ALA A 36 -22.95 -2.60 -12.58
N GLY A 37 -22.46 -3.72 -12.06
CA GLY A 37 -22.57 -5.04 -12.70
C GLY A 37 -21.49 -5.32 -13.74
N TYR A 38 -20.35 -4.62 -13.72
CA TYR A 38 -19.25 -4.86 -14.64
C TYR A 38 -18.13 -5.70 -13.99
N GLU A 39 -17.58 -6.62 -14.78
CA GLU A 39 -16.44 -7.45 -14.42
C GLU A 39 -15.28 -7.27 -15.38
N TYR A 40 -14.07 -7.45 -14.86
CA TYR A 40 -12.85 -7.34 -15.65
C TYR A 40 -12.45 -8.71 -16.20
N SER A 41 -12.35 -8.84 -17.52
CA SER A 41 -11.88 -10.05 -18.19
C SER A 41 -10.49 -9.86 -18.78
N LYS A 42 -9.67 -10.91 -18.71
CA LYS A 42 -8.35 -11.03 -19.35
C LYS A 42 -8.29 -12.06 -20.47
N LYS A 43 -9.38 -12.83 -20.67
CA LYS A 43 -9.32 -14.11 -21.41
C LYS A 43 -9.64 -14.02 -22.90
N SER A 44 -10.37 -13.00 -23.36
CA SER A 44 -10.87 -12.96 -24.74
C SER A 44 -11.09 -11.53 -25.29
N ASP A 45 -11.54 -10.60 -24.46
CA ASP A 45 -11.48 -9.14 -24.73
C ASP A 45 -11.00 -8.46 -23.45
N ILE A 46 -9.80 -7.87 -23.48
CA ILE A 46 -9.19 -7.29 -22.27
C ILE A 46 -9.96 -6.02 -21.92
N GLY A 47 -10.68 -6.04 -20.80
CA GLY A 47 -11.50 -4.89 -20.42
C GLY A 47 -12.61 -5.19 -19.44
N TRP A 48 -13.44 -4.18 -19.22
CA TRP A 48 -14.62 -4.24 -18.38
C TRP A 48 -15.84 -4.61 -19.21
N HIS A 49 -16.56 -5.64 -18.77
CA HIS A 49 -17.72 -6.22 -19.45
C HIS A 49 -18.91 -6.25 -18.50
N PHE A 50 -20.10 -5.99 -19.01
CA PHE A 50 -21.30 -6.10 -18.19
C PHE A 50 -21.63 -7.58 -17.96
N ALA A 51 -21.69 -7.98 -16.68
CA ALA A 51 -21.97 -9.34 -16.22
C ALA A 51 -23.28 -9.42 -15.40
N GLY A 52 -24.02 -8.31 -15.26
CA GLY A 52 -25.29 -8.27 -14.54
C GLY A 52 -26.47 -8.87 -15.32
N GLN A 53 -27.55 -9.19 -14.61
CA GLN A 53 -28.85 -9.51 -15.22
C GLN A 53 -29.60 -8.21 -15.56
N GLY A 54 -29.91 -8.00 -16.85
CA GLY A 54 -30.71 -6.87 -17.33
C GLY A 54 -29.99 -6.00 -18.37
N GLU A 55 -30.49 -4.79 -18.58
CA GLU A 55 -29.89 -3.82 -19.50
C GLU A 55 -28.68 -3.14 -18.85
N ALA A 56 -27.57 -3.07 -19.59
CA ALA A 56 -26.34 -2.46 -19.10
C ALA A 56 -26.56 -0.95 -18.84
N PRO A 57 -26.17 -0.40 -17.67
CA PRO A 57 -26.42 1.00 -17.31
C PRO A 57 -25.43 1.97 -17.99
N LEU A 58 -25.23 1.83 -19.29
CA LEU A 58 -24.22 2.55 -20.08
C LEU A 58 -24.36 4.08 -20.01
N LYS A 59 -25.60 4.57 -19.97
CA LYS A 59 -25.93 6.01 -19.94
C LYS A 59 -25.88 6.63 -18.55
N LYS A 60 -25.80 5.82 -17.48
CA LYS A 60 -25.80 6.30 -16.09
C LYS A 60 -24.42 6.85 -15.70
N ASP A 61 -24.39 7.75 -14.72
CA ASP A 61 -23.13 8.25 -14.18
C ASP A 61 -22.49 7.20 -13.26
N ILE A 62 -21.20 6.92 -13.43
CA ILE A 62 -20.48 5.99 -12.55
C ILE A 62 -20.55 6.42 -11.07
N ARG A 63 -20.69 7.72 -10.80
CA ARG A 63 -20.81 8.26 -9.43
C ARG A 63 -22.05 7.77 -8.70
N GLU A 64 -23.12 7.45 -9.41
CA GLU A 64 -24.34 6.86 -8.83
C GLU A 64 -24.05 5.51 -8.16
N PHE A 65 -23.08 4.76 -8.68
CA PHE A 65 -22.68 3.44 -8.17
C PHE A 65 -21.56 3.50 -7.14
N ILE A 66 -20.96 4.68 -6.94
CA ILE A 66 -19.89 4.91 -5.97
C ILE A 66 -20.46 5.32 -4.60
N ALA A 67 -21.64 5.97 -4.56
CA ALA A 67 -22.27 6.46 -3.33
C ALA A 67 -23.03 5.40 -2.52
N ILE A 68 -23.34 4.24 -3.10
CA ILE A 68 -24.17 3.21 -2.44
C ILE A 68 -23.42 2.55 -1.26
N ALA A 69 -22.09 2.65 -1.18
CA ALA A 69 -21.30 1.97 -0.15
C ALA A 69 -21.08 2.75 1.17
N ASP A 70 -21.21 4.08 1.19
CA ASP A 70 -21.06 4.82 2.45
C ASP A 70 -22.34 4.70 3.32
N ASN A 71 -23.49 4.36 2.70
CA ASN A 71 -24.77 4.14 3.39
C ASN A 71 -25.23 2.67 3.40
N ALA A 72 -24.59 1.76 2.66
CA ALA A 72 -24.86 0.33 2.75
C ALA A 72 -24.20 -0.27 4.00
N LYS A 73 -24.83 -0.04 5.15
CA LYS A 73 -25.09 -1.16 6.07
C LYS A 73 -25.89 -2.20 5.26
N VAL A 74 -25.15 -3.07 4.61
CA VAL A 74 -25.46 -4.45 4.28
C VAL A 74 -26.88 -4.86 4.69
N ALA A 75 -27.84 -4.69 3.78
CA ALA A 75 -29.06 -5.48 3.78
C ALA A 75 -28.70 -6.83 3.12
N THR A 76 -28.00 -7.68 3.88
CA THR A 76 -27.91 -9.11 3.55
C THR A 76 -29.17 -9.75 4.07
N THR A 77 -29.96 -10.26 3.15
CA THR A 77 -30.98 -11.30 3.34
C THR A 77 -30.49 -12.37 4.32
N ASP A 78 -31.27 -12.59 5.38
CA ASP A 78 -31.26 -13.75 6.29
C ASP A 78 -29.92 -14.44 6.52
N ASP A 79 -29.11 -13.88 7.43
CA ASP A 79 -28.14 -14.68 8.17
C ASP A 79 -28.25 -14.30 9.66
N VAL A 80 -29.16 -15.00 10.35
CA VAL A 80 -29.26 -14.92 11.80
C VAL A 80 -28.00 -15.57 12.36
N LEU A 81 -27.01 -14.73 12.70
CA LEU A 81 -25.83 -15.12 13.50
C LEU A 81 -26.30 -16.00 14.66
N THR A 82 -25.98 -17.29 14.57
CA THR A 82 -26.37 -18.22 15.62
C THR A 82 -25.51 -17.97 16.84
N LYS A 83 -26.02 -18.33 18.04
CA LYS A 83 -25.24 -18.20 19.29
C LYS A 83 -23.88 -18.90 19.22
N LYS A 84 -23.73 -19.89 18.33
CA LYS A 84 -22.49 -20.61 18.08
C LYS A 84 -21.45 -19.73 17.39
N ASP A 85 -21.84 -18.97 16.36
CA ASP A 85 -20.94 -18.07 15.63
C ASP A 85 -20.41 -16.95 16.54
N VAL A 86 -21.27 -16.41 17.42
CA VAL A 86 -20.87 -15.41 18.42
C VAL A 86 -19.90 -16.00 19.45
N SER A 87 -20.04 -17.28 19.80
CA SER A 87 -19.13 -17.96 20.72
C SER A 87 -17.76 -18.25 20.10
N GLU A 88 -17.71 -18.60 18.82
CA GLU A 88 -16.46 -18.81 18.08
C GLU A 88 -15.70 -17.50 17.87
N LEU A 89 -16.40 -16.40 17.52
CA LEU A 89 -15.78 -15.07 17.43
C LEU A 89 -15.21 -14.61 18.77
N ARG A 90 -15.91 -14.87 19.88
CA ARG A 90 -15.42 -14.53 21.22
C ARG A 90 -14.18 -15.34 21.60
N LYS A 91 -14.11 -16.60 21.17
CA LYS A 91 -12.93 -17.46 21.35
C LYS A 91 -11.73 -16.92 20.57
N ILE A 92 -11.90 -16.61 19.28
CA ILE A 92 -10.85 -16.02 18.43
C ILE A 92 -10.36 -14.69 19.01
N GLN A 93 -11.26 -13.85 19.53
CA GLN A 93 -10.88 -12.60 20.18
C GLN A 93 -10.05 -12.84 21.45
N SER A 94 -10.41 -13.83 22.27
CA SER A 94 -9.65 -14.18 23.48
C SER A 94 -8.26 -14.76 23.19
N GLU A 95 -8.15 -15.55 22.12
CA GLU A 95 -6.89 -16.10 21.62
C GLU A 95 -6.00 -14.97 21.07
N TRP A 96 -6.58 -14.03 20.32
CA TRP A 96 -5.86 -12.86 19.82
C TRP A 96 -5.31 -11.97 20.93
N VAL A 97 -6.10 -11.74 21.99
CA VAL A 97 -5.65 -10.98 23.17
C VAL A 97 -4.49 -11.70 23.85
N SER A 98 -4.55 -13.03 23.96
CA SER A 98 -3.48 -13.85 24.55
C SER A 98 -2.21 -13.87 23.69
N ILE A 99 -2.35 -13.94 22.37
CA ILE A 99 -1.22 -13.85 21.44
C ILE A 99 -0.57 -12.47 21.55
N LYS A 100 -1.37 -11.40 21.59
CA LYS A 100 -0.87 -10.03 21.70
C LYS A 100 -0.13 -9.80 23.02
N SER A 101 -0.64 -10.34 24.14
CA SER A 101 0.06 -10.25 25.42
C SER A 101 1.35 -11.06 25.42
N ALA A 102 1.36 -12.27 24.85
CA ALA A 102 2.57 -13.08 24.71
C ALA A 102 3.64 -12.39 23.85
N VAL A 103 3.25 -11.76 22.73
CA VAL A 103 4.16 -10.98 21.88
C VAL A 103 4.71 -9.76 22.62
N ASN A 104 3.88 -9.05 23.39
CA ASN A 104 4.35 -7.93 24.20
C ASN A 104 5.33 -8.38 25.30
N THR A 105 5.10 -9.52 25.93
CA THR A 105 6.02 -10.11 26.92
C THR A 105 7.35 -10.49 26.27
N LEU A 106 7.32 -11.11 25.07
CA LEU A 106 8.53 -11.42 24.31
C LEU A 106 9.29 -10.15 23.87
N MET A 107 8.59 -9.07 23.52
CA MET A 107 9.23 -7.79 23.22
C MET A 107 9.91 -7.20 24.45
N GLN A 108 9.28 -7.23 25.63
CA GLN A 108 9.87 -6.76 26.88
C GLN A 108 11.05 -7.63 27.35
N GLU A 109 11.00 -8.94 27.11
CA GLU A 109 12.09 -9.87 27.43
C GLU A 109 13.28 -9.69 26.46
N LYS A 110 13.01 -9.35 25.19
CA LYS A 110 14.02 -8.95 24.20
C LYS A 110 14.66 -7.59 24.54
N GLU A 111 13.91 -6.65 25.11
CA GLU A 111 14.44 -5.38 25.60
C GLU A 111 15.36 -5.58 26.83
N LYS A 112 14.98 -6.45 27.78
CA LYS A 112 15.78 -6.76 28.98
C LYS A 112 17.02 -7.62 28.73
N SER A 113 17.10 -8.33 27.60
CA SER A 113 18.24 -9.18 27.23
C SER A 113 19.22 -8.53 26.23
N SER A 114 18.98 -7.28 25.84
CA SER A 114 19.82 -6.57 24.87
C SER A 114 21.12 -6.03 25.48
N SER A 115 22.07 -6.94 25.72
CA SER A 115 23.47 -6.61 25.41
C SER A 115 23.60 -6.45 23.88
N PRO A 116 24.41 -5.51 23.37
CA PRO A 116 24.36 -5.07 21.97
C PRO A 116 24.98 -6.14 21.07
N LYS A 117 24.16 -7.05 20.53
CA LYS A 117 24.60 -8.02 19.53
C LYS A 117 23.63 -8.04 18.35
N ASN A 118 24.11 -7.42 17.27
CA ASN A 118 23.73 -7.64 15.87
C ASN A 118 22.34 -7.16 15.42
N THR A 119 22.09 -5.86 15.51
CA THR A 119 21.22 -5.20 14.54
C THR A 119 21.94 -5.24 13.19
N SER A 120 21.31 -5.78 12.14
CA SER A 120 21.95 -5.81 10.81
C SER A 120 22.33 -4.38 10.41
N PRO A 121 23.52 -4.14 9.82
CA PRO A 121 23.97 -2.79 9.45
C PRO A 121 22.93 -2.01 8.62
N ILE A 122 22.16 -2.74 7.80
CA ILE A 122 21.09 -2.22 6.96
C ILE A 122 19.88 -1.73 7.78
N HIS A 123 19.48 -2.47 8.82
CA HIS A 123 18.37 -2.04 9.70
C HIS A 123 18.72 -0.74 10.41
N SER A 124 19.95 -0.62 10.92
CA SER A 124 20.45 0.63 11.51
C SER A 124 20.48 1.78 10.50
N LEU A 125 20.80 1.50 9.24
CA LEU A 125 20.79 2.51 8.18
C LEU A 125 19.37 2.98 7.85
N GLN A 126 18.40 2.07 7.74
CA GLN A 126 16.99 2.41 7.53
C GLN A 126 16.40 3.25 8.68
N GLU A 127 16.78 2.94 9.91
CA GLU A 127 16.37 3.69 11.11
C GLU A 127 16.94 5.11 11.10
N ARG A 128 18.23 5.27 10.79
CA ARG A 128 18.88 6.58 10.61
C ARG A 128 18.22 7.42 9.51
N ILE A 129 17.86 6.81 8.39
CA ILE A 129 17.19 7.50 7.27
C ILE A 129 15.82 8.01 7.73
N ARG A 130 15.04 7.18 8.43
CA ARG A 130 13.73 7.55 8.98
C ARG A 130 13.80 8.75 9.91
N GLU A 131 14.80 8.80 10.79
CA GLU A 131 15.02 9.94 11.70
C GLU A 131 15.41 11.23 10.94
N SER A 132 16.20 11.10 9.87
CA SER A 132 16.70 12.22 9.07
C SER A 132 15.66 12.88 8.15
N GLY A 133 14.57 12.19 7.82
CA GLY A 133 13.53 12.68 6.90
C GLY A 133 12.77 13.94 7.38
N SER A 134 13.01 14.37 8.62
CA SER A 134 12.42 15.57 9.23
C SER A 134 13.26 16.85 9.04
N LYS A 135 14.46 16.76 8.45
CA LYS A 135 15.40 17.89 8.32
C LYS A 135 15.36 18.49 6.91
N GLU A 136 15.62 19.79 6.83
CA GLU A 136 15.80 20.49 5.55
C GLU A 136 16.96 19.87 4.75
N LYS A 137 16.72 19.57 3.47
CA LYS A 137 17.70 18.96 2.57
C LYS A 137 18.05 19.92 1.43
N VAL A 138 19.32 19.97 1.06
CA VAL A 138 19.86 20.77 -0.05
C VAL A 138 20.48 19.84 -1.08
N SER A 139 20.27 20.11 -2.36
CA SER A 139 20.87 19.33 -3.44
C SER A 139 22.32 19.77 -3.71
N ARG A 140 23.19 18.78 -3.96
CA ARG A 140 24.54 19.01 -4.45
C ARG A 140 24.92 17.89 -5.42
N THR A 141 25.39 18.26 -6.60
CA THR A 141 25.90 17.30 -7.57
C THR A 141 27.28 16.81 -7.14
N VAL A 142 27.46 15.49 -7.16
CA VAL A 142 28.74 14.82 -6.88
C VAL A 142 29.22 14.08 -8.13
N TYR A 143 30.53 14.09 -8.35
CA TYR A 143 31.17 13.31 -9.40
C TYR A 143 31.72 12.03 -8.76
N LEU A 144 31.16 10.90 -9.17
CA LEU A 144 31.58 9.57 -8.74
C LEU A 144 32.14 8.84 -9.97
N ASP A 145 33.10 7.96 -9.76
CA ASP A 145 33.57 7.09 -10.83
C ASP A 145 32.47 6.09 -11.25
N LYS A 146 32.68 5.46 -12.40
CA LYS A 146 31.68 4.58 -13.03
C LYS A 146 31.39 3.33 -12.17
N GLU A 147 32.40 2.77 -11.52
CA GLU A 147 32.26 1.57 -10.72
C GLU A 147 31.43 1.87 -9.46
N THR A 148 31.79 2.93 -8.73
CA THR A 148 31.03 3.41 -7.57
C THR A 148 29.58 3.75 -7.93
N CYS A 149 29.33 4.39 -9.09
CA CYS A 149 27.97 4.62 -9.57
C CYS A 149 27.17 3.33 -9.78
N THR A 150 27.83 2.28 -10.27
CA THR A 150 27.19 0.98 -10.58
C THR A 150 26.88 0.22 -9.29
N GLU A 151 27.81 0.19 -8.34
CA GLU A 151 27.60 -0.40 -7.02
C GLU A 151 26.47 0.30 -6.27
N LEU A 152 26.45 1.64 -6.32
CA LEU A 152 25.41 2.45 -5.69
C LEU A 152 24.01 2.12 -6.26
N GLY A 153 23.89 2.03 -7.59
CA GLY A 153 22.64 1.63 -8.23
C GLY A 153 22.20 0.21 -7.86
N THR A 154 23.14 -0.74 -7.78
CA THR A 154 22.84 -2.11 -7.34
C THR A 154 22.33 -2.13 -5.90
N PHE A 155 22.94 -1.34 -5.03
CA PHE A 155 22.54 -1.24 -3.62
C PHE A 155 21.16 -0.58 -3.45
N GLU A 156 20.87 0.47 -4.22
CA GLU A 156 19.53 1.09 -4.31
C GLU A 156 18.46 0.06 -4.62
N ASP A 157 18.68 -0.76 -5.65
CA ASP A 157 17.73 -1.78 -6.11
C ASP A 157 17.50 -2.89 -5.08
N VAL A 158 18.58 -3.38 -4.46
CA VAL A 158 18.51 -4.47 -3.47
C VAL A 158 17.83 -4.03 -2.17
N HIS A 159 18.13 -2.83 -1.68
CA HIS A 159 17.68 -2.37 -0.37
C HIS A 159 16.50 -1.38 -0.42
N ARG A 160 16.08 -0.96 -1.62
CA ARG A 160 15.00 0.01 -1.85
C ARG A 160 15.21 1.31 -1.10
N LEU A 161 16.44 1.80 -1.12
CA LEU A 161 16.85 3.04 -0.48
C LEU A 161 17.11 4.11 -1.54
N ASN A 162 16.89 5.37 -1.18
CA ASN A 162 17.19 6.48 -2.06
C ASN A 162 18.70 6.74 -2.12
N ARG A 163 19.20 7.10 -3.30
CA ARG A 163 20.60 7.46 -3.54
C ARG A 163 21.14 8.46 -2.52
N ASP A 164 20.40 9.56 -2.36
CA ASP A 164 20.82 10.67 -1.52
C ASP A 164 20.92 10.25 -0.06
N ASP A 165 20.06 9.34 0.39
CA ASP A 165 20.07 8.84 1.77
C ASP A 165 21.27 7.92 2.03
N ILE A 166 21.67 7.12 1.04
CA ILE A 166 22.88 6.28 1.10
C ILE A 166 24.13 7.17 1.18
N ILE A 167 24.21 8.17 0.30
CA ILE A 167 25.33 9.11 0.26
C ILE A 167 25.40 9.92 1.56
N GLU A 168 24.26 10.42 2.05
CA GLU A 168 24.19 11.16 3.31
C GLU A 168 24.66 10.29 4.49
N ALA A 169 24.23 9.03 4.56
CA ALA A 169 24.65 8.10 5.60
C ALA A 169 26.17 7.85 5.57
N ALA A 170 26.73 7.61 4.38
CA ALA A 170 28.16 7.41 4.19
C ALA A 170 28.98 8.64 4.60
N LEU A 171 28.56 9.84 4.19
CA LEU A 171 29.22 11.10 4.57
C LEU A 171 29.15 11.36 6.08
N ARG A 172 28.01 11.07 6.72
CA ARG A 172 27.87 11.19 8.19
C ARG A 172 28.82 10.25 8.93
N GLU A 173 29.01 9.03 8.45
CA GLU A 173 30.01 8.10 9.01
C GLU A 173 31.43 8.60 8.81
N PHE A 174 31.75 9.08 7.60
CA PHE A 174 33.04 9.67 7.28
C PHE A 174 33.36 10.84 8.23
N PHE A 175 32.44 11.79 8.41
CA PHE A 175 32.64 12.94 9.31
C PHE A 175 32.72 12.55 10.79
N LYS A 176 31.97 11.53 11.23
CA LYS A 176 32.10 10.98 12.60
C LYS A 176 33.49 10.40 12.84
N LYS A 177 34.03 9.68 11.86
CA LYS A 177 35.35 9.03 11.95
C LYS A 177 36.50 10.04 11.91
N HIS A 178 36.36 11.08 11.10
CA HIS A 178 37.43 12.03 10.84
C HIS A 178 37.27 13.38 11.56
N LYS A 179 36.38 13.47 12.56
CA LYS A 179 36.07 14.65 13.40
C LYS A 179 36.45 15.99 12.74
N VAL A 180 35.50 16.53 11.98
CA VAL A 180 35.53 17.93 11.52
C VAL A 180 35.07 18.84 12.67
#